data_AF-A0A9Q3GPR0-F1
#
_entry.id   AF-A0A9Q3GPR0-F1
#
_cell.length_a   1.000
_cell.length_b   1.000
_cell.length_c   1.000
_cell.angle_alpha   90.00
_cell.angle_beta   90.00
_cell.angle_gamma   90.00
#
_symmetry.space_group_name_H-M   'P 1'
#
loop_
_entity.id
_entity.type
_entity.pdbx_description
1 polymer ?
#
loop_
_entity_poly.entity_id
_entity_poly.type
_entity_poly.pdbx_seq_one_letter_code
_entity_poly.pdbx_strand_id
1 'polypeptide(L)'
;MQYKPKLTYLASLIPAPKQPNKSTRNNILKPLVDELLQLNQTVNIKTYQNSNGRNVSVKLAALIGAIVSTHKVSGFASHSAHCLCSWVEATNKDIEKAVVGKCRNKHNTLELSIRWHNQKQICQHESIVKKTGVRWSELNRLPYWDPSKDVVLGMKEY
;
A
#
# COMPACT_ATOMS: atom_id res chain seq x y z
N MET A 1 -10.61 5.53 15.91
CA MET A 1 -9.45 4.77 16.45
C MET A 1 -8.47 5.77 17.05
N GLN A 2 -8.40 5.88 18.38
CA GLN A 2 -7.55 6.88 19.04
C GLN A 2 -6.15 6.31 19.27
N TYR A 3 -5.13 6.90 18.63
CA TYR A 3 -3.76 6.45 18.78
C TYR A 3 -3.19 6.90 20.12
N LYS A 4 -2.64 5.96 20.91
CA LYS A 4 -1.85 6.31 22.10
C LYS A 4 -0.44 6.69 21.64
N PRO A 5 0.07 7.90 21.95
CA PRO A 5 1.41 8.31 21.51
C PRO A 5 2.52 7.34 21.92
N LYS A 6 2.38 6.71 23.10
CA LYS A 6 3.31 5.69 23.62
C LYS A 6 3.43 4.42 22.75
N LEU A 7 2.47 4.18 21.85
CA LEU A 7 2.43 3.03 20.94
C LEU A 7 2.57 3.45 19.47
N THR A 8 2.98 4.69 19.22
CA THR A 8 3.11 5.24 17.87
C THR A 8 4.58 5.44 17.55
N TYR A 9 5.02 4.89 16.42
CA TYR A 9 6.36 5.05 15.90
C TYR A 9 6.31 5.83 14.58
N LEU A 10 7.08 6.91 14.50
CA LEU A 10 7.22 7.69 13.27
C LEU A 10 8.29 7.06 12.39
N ALA A 11 7.87 6.36 11.34
CA ALA A 11 8.78 5.64 10.45
C ALA A 11 9.36 6.52 9.32
N SER A 12 8.63 7.53 8.85
CA SER A 12 9.11 8.42 7.79
C SER A 12 8.35 9.74 7.74
N LEU A 13 8.97 10.75 7.13
CA LEU A 13 8.40 12.05 6.87
C LEU A 13 8.46 12.35 5.37
N ILE A 14 7.35 12.82 4.81
CA ILE A 14 7.31 13.34 3.44
C ILE A 14 7.53 14.86 3.54
N PRO A 15 8.62 15.41 2.97
CA PRO A 15 8.88 16.84 3.04
C PRO A 15 7.83 17.65 2.28
N ALA A 16 7.38 18.74 2.90
CA ALA A 16 6.55 19.78 2.27
C ALA A 16 7.40 20.63 1.31
N PRO A 17 6.81 21.40 0.35
CA PRO A 17 5.39 21.62 0.10
C PRO A 17 4.79 20.80 -1.06
N LYS A 18 5.64 20.17 -1.90
CA LYS A 18 5.19 19.44 -3.09
C LYS A 18 5.01 17.96 -2.77
N GLN A 19 3.90 17.39 -3.21
CA GLN A 19 3.70 15.95 -3.08
C GLN A 19 4.77 15.17 -3.85
N PRO A 20 5.36 14.13 -3.27
CA PRO A 20 6.38 13.32 -3.94
C PRO A 20 5.77 12.64 -5.15
N ASN A 21 6.56 12.57 -6.23
CA ASN A 21 6.17 11.80 -7.40
C ASN A 21 6.13 10.28 -7.07
N LYS A 22 5.66 9.49 -8.04
CA LYS A 22 5.43 8.05 -7.86
C LYS A 22 6.69 7.31 -7.39
N SER A 23 7.85 7.62 -7.99
CA SER A 23 9.15 7.03 -7.68
C SER A 23 9.69 7.50 -6.33
N THR A 24 9.61 8.80 -6.04
CA THR A 24 10.06 9.36 -4.75
C THR A 24 9.31 8.75 -3.58
N ARG A 25 7.99 8.55 -3.69
CA ARG A 25 7.23 7.91 -2.60
C ARG A 25 7.64 6.45 -2.38
N ASN A 26 7.91 5.71 -3.46
CA ASN A 26 8.41 4.35 -3.33
C ASN A 26 9.80 4.35 -2.67
N ASN A 27 10.69 5.27 -3.02
CA ASN A 27 11.99 5.41 -2.36
C ASN A 27 11.86 5.72 -0.86
N ILE A 28 10.88 6.54 -0.45
CA ILE A 28 10.61 6.83 0.97
C ILE A 28 10.10 5.59 1.71
N LEU A 29 9.26 4.77 1.09
CA LEU A 29 8.72 3.55 1.70
C LEU A 29 9.72 2.40 1.74
N LYS A 30 10.71 2.40 0.84
CA LYS A 30 11.69 1.33 0.69
C LYS A 30 12.37 0.90 2.02
N PRO A 31 12.95 1.79 2.84
CA PRO A 31 13.61 1.39 4.09
C PRO A 31 12.63 0.72 5.07
N LEU A 32 11.41 1.24 5.20
CA LEU A 32 10.38 0.64 6.05
C LEU A 32 10.00 -0.77 5.56
N VAL A 33 9.88 -0.95 4.25
CA VAL A 33 9.57 -2.27 3.66
C VAL A 33 10.75 -3.23 3.83
N ASP A 34 11.99 -2.76 3.70
CA ASP A 34 13.19 -3.57 3.92
C ASP A 34 13.24 -4.09 5.37
N GLU A 35 12.97 -3.23 6.37
CA GLU A 35 12.87 -3.63 7.77
C GLU A 35 11.73 -4.63 8.01
N LEU A 36 10.54 -4.39 7.45
CA LEU A 36 9.40 -5.30 7.57
C LEU A 36 9.66 -6.67 6.92
N LEU A 37 10.47 -6.74 5.87
CA LEU A 37 10.90 -8.00 5.27
C LEU A 37 11.84 -8.78 6.20
N GLN A 38 12.76 -8.08 6.88
CA GLN A 38 13.63 -8.69 7.88
C GLN A 38 12.82 -9.17 9.09
N LEU A 39 11.92 -8.33 9.61
CA LEU A 39 11.08 -8.67 10.77
C LEU A 39 9.97 -9.67 10.46
N ASN A 40 9.63 -9.88 9.19
CA ASN A 40 8.78 -10.99 8.79
C ASN A 40 9.46 -12.34 9.07
N GLN A 41 10.80 -12.37 9.10
CA GLN A 41 11.54 -13.48 9.67
C GLN A 41 11.58 -13.32 11.20
N THR A 42 11.65 -14.43 11.91
CA THR A 42 11.77 -14.40 13.36
C THR A 42 13.12 -13.81 13.76
N VAL A 43 13.10 -12.69 14.48
CA VAL A 43 14.30 -12.06 15.06
C VAL A 43 14.33 -12.29 16.57
N ASN A 44 15.51 -12.54 17.12
CA ASN A 44 15.67 -12.66 18.58
C ASN A 44 16.01 -11.29 19.17
N ILE A 45 15.12 -10.75 20.01
CA ILE A 45 15.28 -9.46 20.67
C ILE A 45 15.50 -9.67 22.17
N LYS A 46 16.66 -9.25 22.66
CA LYS A 46 16.95 -9.21 24.10
C LYS A 46 16.27 -8.03 24.75
N THR A 47 15.68 -8.25 25.92
CA THR A 47 15.02 -7.21 26.72
C THR A 47 15.49 -7.29 28.16
N TYR A 48 15.31 -6.22 28.94
CA TYR A 48 15.68 -6.22 30.35
C TYR A 48 15.06 -7.38 31.13
N GLN A 49 13.78 -7.68 30.87
CA GLN A 49 13.05 -8.78 31.52
C GLN A 49 13.31 -10.16 30.87
N ASN A 50 14.02 -10.23 29.75
CA ASN A 50 14.36 -11.49 29.10
C ASN A 50 15.75 -11.44 28.45
N SER A 51 16.77 -11.76 29.23
CA SER A 51 18.19 -11.75 28.86
C SER A 51 18.55 -12.79 27.79
N ASN A 52 17.82 -13.90 27.76
CA ASN A 52 17.93 -14.93 26.71
C ASN A 52 17.24 -14.53 25.40
N GLY A 53 16.52 -13.40 25.42
CA GLY A 53 15.81 -12.84 24.28
C GLY A 53 14.47 -13.49 23.99
N ARG A 54 13.65 -12.79 23.19
CA ARG A 54 12.37 -13.26 22.68
C ARG A 54 12.42 -13.29 21.17
N ASN A 55 11.93 -14.39 20.61
CA ASN A 55 11.67 -14.51 19.19
C ASN A 55 10.44 -13.65 18.84
N VAL A 56 10.62 -12.67 17.97
CA VAL A 56 9.60 -11.73 17.55
C VAL A 56 9.52 -11.76 16.02
N SER A 57 8.30 -11.75 15.49
CA SER A 57 8.03 -11.52 14.08
C SER A 57 7.00 -10.39 13.97
N VAL A 58 7.25 -9.46 13.05
CA VAL A 58 6.38 -8.30 12.82
C VAL A 58 5.87 -8.35 11.39
N LYS A 59 4.57 -8.10 11.24
CA LYS A 59 3.91 -8.00 9.94
C LYS A 59 3.08 -6.73 9.89
N LEU A 60 3.07 -6.09 8.73
CA LEU A 60 2.14 -5.01 8.45
C LEU A 60 0.72 -5.58 8.36
N ALA A 61 -0.14 -5.20 9.31
CA ALA A 61 -1.51 -5.70 9.37
C ALA A 61 -2.46 -4.95 8.43
N ALA A 62 -2.35 -3.62 8.36
CA ALA A 62 -3.22 -2.79 7.53
C ALA A 62 -2.59 -1.44 7.19
N LEU A 63 -2.95 -0.91 6.01
CA LEU A 63 -2.74 0.48 5.64
C LEU A 63 -4.03 1.27 5.93
N ILE A 64 -3.96 2.17 6.91
CA ILE A 64 -5.11 2.97 7.34
C ILE A 64 -4.92 4.42 6.88
N GLY A 65 -5.97 5.01 6.28
CA GLY A 65 -5.96 6.42 5.94
C GLY A 65 -7.09 6.83 5.01
N ALA A 66 -7.09 8.10 4.60
CA ALA A 66 -8.03 8.59 3.60
C ALA A 66 -7.78 7.95 2.23
N ILE A 67 -8.86 7.75 1.44
CA ILE A 67 -8.84 7.07 0.13
C ILE A 67 -7.74 7.58 -0.81
N VAL A 68 -7.54 8.90 -0.87
CA VAL A 68 -6.53 9.51 -1.74
C VAL A 68 -5.11 9.10 -1.34
N SER A 69 -4.84 9.02 -0.04
CA SER A 69 -3.52 8.68 0.50
C SER A 69 -3.28 7.18 0.42
N THR A 70 -4.27 6.37 0.78
CA THR A 70 -4.14 4.91 0.74
C THR A 70 -3.96 4.41 -0.68
N HIS A 71 -4.78 4.87 -1.65
CA HIS A 71 -4.59 4.50 -3.07
C HIS A 71 -3.20 4.86 -3.57
N LYS A 72 -2.70 6.02 -3.16
CA LYS A 72 -1.34 6.45 -3.52
C LYS A 72 -0.31 5.44 -3.02
N VAL A 73 -0.38 5.08 -1.74
CA VAL A 73 0.58 4.18 -1.09
C VAL A 73 0.41 2.73 -1.54
N SER A 74 -0.81 2.21 -1.70
CA SER A 74 -1.09 0.82 -2.10
C SER A 74 -0.92 0.55 -3.61
N GLY A 75 -0.70 1.59 -4.42
CA GLY A 75 -0.45 1.43 -5.85
C GLY A 75 -1.70 1.49 -6.72
N PHE A 76 -2.79 2.07 -6.23
CA PHE A 76 -3.98 2.35 -7.03
C PHE A 76 -3.98 3.77 -7.62
N ALA A 77 -4.83 3.96 -8.62
CA ALA A 77 -5.15 5.24 -9.22
C ALA A 77 -6.04 6.09 -8.30
N SER A 78 -6.17 7.37 -8.62
CA SER A 78 -7.06 8.29 -7.89
C SER A 78 -8.51 7.79 -7.93
N HIS A 79 -9.30 8.17 -6.93
CA HIS A 79 -10.75 8.00 -6.91
C HIS A 79 -11.45 8.63 -8.14
N SER A 80 -10.83 9.62 -8.78
CA SER A 80 -11.31 10.28 -10.00
C SER A 80 -10.87 9.58 -11.30
N ALA A 81 -10.12 8.48 -11.22
CA ALA A 81 -9.63 7.76 -12.39
C ALA A 81 -10.72 6.91 -13.03
N HIS A 82 -10.45 6.43 -14.26
CA HIS A 82 -11.35 5.50 -14.94
C HIS A 82 -11.61 4.24 -14.10
N CYS A 83 -10.58 3.66 -13.48
CA CYS A 83 -10.72 2.61 -12.47
C CYS A 83 -10.56 3.22 -11.07
N LEU A 84 -11.68 3.45 -10.39
CA LEU A 84 -11.73 4.23 -9.15
C LEU A 84 -11.58 3.41 -7.86
N CYS A 85 -11.83 2.09 -7.89
CA CYS A 85 -11.92 1.28 -6.68
C CYS A 85 -10.73 0.33 -6.52
N SER A 86 -10.21 0.26 -5.28
CA SER A 86 -9.17 -0.69 -4.85
C SER A 86 -9.73 -2.09 -4.54
N TRP A 87 -11.03 -2.21 -4.29
CA TRP A 87 -11.67 -3.47 -3.90
C TRP A 87 -12.25 -4.25 -5.08
N VAL A 88 -12.89 -3.54 -6.01
CA VAL A 88 -13.61 -4.14 -7.14
C VAL A 88 -13.11 -3.61 -8.47
N GLU A 89 -13.23 -4.45 -9.50
CA GLU A 89 -12.99 -4.06 -10.88
C GLU A 89 -14.20 -3.28 -11.40
N ALA A 90 -14.29 -2.00 -11.03
CA ALA A 90 -15.34 -1.09 -11.49
C ALA A 90 -14.75 0.14 -12.17
N THR A 91 -15.42 0.58 -13.23
CA THR A 91 -15.08 1.84 -13.90
C THR A 91 -15.95 2.99 -13.42
N ASN A 92 -15.51 4.23 -13.66
CA ASN A 92 -16.31 5.41 -13.37
C ASN A 92 -17.63 5.50 -14.16
N LYS A 93 -17.79 4.70 -15.23
CA LYS A 93 -19.04 4.57 -15.98
C LYS A 93 -19.97 3.49 -15.40
N ASP A 94 -19.43 2.59 -14.59
CA ASP A 94 -20.10 1.41 -14.06
C ASP A 94 -20.08 1.41 -12.52
N ILE A 95 -20.13 2.58 -11.89
CA ILE A 95 -20.07 2.71 -10.41
C ILE A 95 -21.22 1.93 -9.76
N GLU A 96 -22.38 1.90 -10.37
CA GLU A 96 -23.54 1.11 -9.90
C GLU A 96 -23.22 -0.39 -9.81
N LYS A 97 -22.33 -0.89 -10.68
CA LYS A 97 -21.87 -2.29 -10.65
C LYS A 97 -20.82 -2.54 -9.58
N ALA A 98 -20.29 -1.52 -8.90
CA ALA A 98 -19.26 -1.69 -7.88
C ALA A 98 -19.74 -2.53 -6.68
N VAL A 99 -21.04 -2.53 -6.38
CA VAL A 99 -21.63 -3.32 -5.28
C VAL A 99 -21.73 -4.82 -5.65
N VAL A 100 -21.79 -5.15 -6.94
CA VAL A 100 -21.92 -6.52 -7.49
C VAL A 100 -20.65 -6.97 -8.23
N GLY A 101 -19.62 -6.13 -8.23
CA GLY A 101 -18.45 -6.27 -9.07
C GLY A 101 -17.52 -7.40 -8.59
N LYS A 102 -16.75 -7.95 -9.53
CA LYS A 102 -15.71 -8.93 -9.20
C LYS A 102 -14.66 -8.25 -8.31
N CYS A 103 -14.44 -8.81 -7.12
CA CYS A 103 -13.35 -8.39 -6.24
C CYS A 103 -12.02 -8.55 -6.96
N ARG A 104 -11.13 -7.57 -6.79
CA ARG A 104 -9.76 -7.65 -7.30
C ARG A 104 -9.05 -8.83 -6.64
N ASN A 105 -8.30 -9.56 -7.46
CA ASN A 105 -7.48 -10.65 -7.01
C ASN A 105 -6.03 -10.17 -6.77
N LYS A 106 -5.41 -10.61 -5.66
CA LYS A 106 -4.03 -10.27 -5.30
C LYS A 106 -3.05 -10.57 -6.44
N HIS A 107 -3.10 -11.77 -7.00
CA HIS A 107 -2.18 -12.22 -8.05
C HIS A 107 -2.31 -11.34 -9.30
N ASN A 108 -3.54 -11.13 -9.79
CA ASN A 108 -3.76 -10.24 -10.94
C ASN A 108 -3.29 -8.81 -10.67
N THR A 109 -3.55 -8.28 -9.48
CA THR A 109 -3.13 -6.93 -9.11
C THR A 109 -1.62 -6.82 -9.04
N LEU A 110 -0.94 -7.83 -8.50
CA LEU A 110 0.51 -7.90 -8.44
C LEU A 110 1.14 -8.01 -9.83
N GLU A 111 0.62 -8.88 -10.70
CA GLU A 111 1.04 -9.02 -12.10
C GLU A 111 0.95 -7.68 -12.86
N LEU A 112 -0.17 -6.98 -12.72
CA LEU A 112 -0.36 -5.65 -13.32
C LEU A 112 0.62 -4.62 -12.76
N SER A 113 0.89 -4.67 -11.45
CA SER A 113 1.86 -3.82 -10.77
C SER A 113 3.30 -4.07 -11.24
N ILE A 114 3.70 -5.34 -11.40
CA ILE A 114 5.02 -5.74 -11.93
C ILE A 114 5.14 -5.31 -13.40
N ARG A 115 4.10 -5.56 -14.20
CA ARG A 115 4.06 -5.11 -15.59
C ARG A 115 4.23 -3.60 -15.69
N TRP A 116 3.59 -2.84 -14.81
CA TRP A 116 3.82 -1.40 -14.70
C TRP A 116 5.28 -1.11 -14.37
N HIS A 117 5.85 -1.72 -13.32
CA HIS A 117 7.23 -1.47 -12.87
C HIS A 117 8.30 -1.71 -13.95
N ASN A 118 8.09 -2.71 -14.80
CA ASN A 118 9.04 -3.12 -15.83
C ASN A 118 8.99 -2.24 -17.10
N GLN A 119 8.08 -1.27 -17.20
CA GLN A 119 8.04 -0.37 -18.35
C GLN A 119 9.16 0.67 -18.27
N LYS A 120 9.78 0.95 -19.42
CA LYS A 120 10.85 1.96 -19.51
C LYS A 120 10.32 3.36 -19.77
N GLN A 121 9.12 3.48 -20.36
CA GLN A 121 8.57 4.76 -20.79
C GLN A 121 7.41 5.22 -19.90
N ILE A 122 7.38 6.53 -19.61
CA ILE A 122 6.33 7.15 -18.79
C ILE A 122 4.95 7.00 -19.45
N CYS A 123 4.85 7.10 -20.78
CA CYS A 123 3.59 6.92 -21.50
C CYS A 123 3.00 5.51 -21.30
N GLN A 124 3.84 4.48 -21.20
CA GLN A 124 3.41 3.10 -20.94
C GLN A 124 2.91 2.94 -19.50
N HIS A 125 3.59 3.56 -18.53
CA HIS A 125 3.10 3.64 -17.15
C HIS A 125 1.70 4.26 -17.07
N GLU A 126 1.48 5.35 -17.79
CA GLU A 126 0.20 6.06 -17.80
C GLU A 126 -0.90 5.27 -18.48
N SER A 127 -0.59 4.61 -19.60
CA SER A 127 -1.53 3.72 -20.31
C SER A 127 -2.00 2.56 -19.42
N ILE A 128 -1.08 1.89 -18.71
CA ILE A 128 -1.43 0.80 -17.79
C ILE A 128 -2.32 1.31 -16.65
N VAL A 129 -1.95 2.44 -16.02
CA VAL A 129 -2.75 3.02 -14.93
C VAL A 129 -4.13 3.44 -15.43
N LYS A 130 -4.23 4.03 -16.62
CA LYS A 130 -5.50 4.44 -17.22
C LYS A 130 -6.41 3.25 -17.50
N LYS A 131 -5.84 2.13 -17.96
CA LYS A 131 -6.60 0.91 -18.30
C LYS A 131 -6.99 0.07 -17.06
N THR A 132 -6.14 0.04 -16.04
CA THR A 132 -6.28 -0.96 -14.95
C THR A 132 -6.44 -0.34 -13.56
N GLY A 133 -6.07 0.93 -13.41
CA GLY A 133 -5.98 1.60 -12.12
C GLY A 133 -4.81 1.15 -11.25
N VAL A 134 -3.88 0.33 -11.74
CA VAL A 134 -2.80 -0.27 -10.93
C VAL A 134 -1.43 0.26 -11.35
N ARG A 135 -0.53 0.38 -10.37
CA ARG A 135 0.90 0.69 -10.51
C ARG A 135 1.70 0.11 -9.34
N TRP A 136 3.02 0.16 -9.46
CA TRP A 136 3.92 -0.34 -8.42
C TRP A 136 3.84 0.43 -7.11
N SER A 137 3.80 -0.33 -6.02
CA SER A 137 4.01 0.10 -4.64
C SER A 137 5.10 -0.76 -4.02
N GLU A 138 5.97 -0.17 -3.20
CA GLU A 138 6.94 -0.95 -2.42
C GLU A 138 6.28 -1.98 -1.49
N LEU A 139 5.05 -1.73 -1.03
CA LEU A 139 4.33 -2.70 -0.18
C LEU A 139 4.12 -4.05 -0.89
N ASN A 140 4.11 -4.08 -2.22
CA ASN A 140 3.96 -5.31 -3.00
C ASN A 140 5.17 -6.26 -2.90
N ARG A 141 6.27 -5.84 -2.27
CA ARG A 141 7.39 -6.71 -1.92
C ARG A 141 7.09 -7.61 -0.72
N LEU A 142 6.13 -7.22 0.13
CA LEU A 142 5.76 -7.99 1.32
C LEU A 142 4.95 -9.24 0.90
N PRO A 143 5.39 -10.47 1.21
CA PRO A 143 4.77 -11.69 0.69
C PRO A 143 3.33 -11.89 1.19
N TYR A 144 3.04 -11.40 2.39
CA TYR A 144 1.73 -11.50 3.02
C TYR A 144 0.75 -10.39 2.62
N TRP A 145 1.23 -9.29 2.00
CA TRP A 145 0.41 -8.12 1.68
C TRP A 145 -0.55 -8.37 0.51
N ASP A 146 -1.82 -7.98 0.67
CA ASP A 146 -2.82 -7.88 -0.39
C ASP A 146 -3.32 -6.43 -0.49
N PRO A 147 -2.94 -5.66 -1.53
CA PRO A 147 -3.33 -4.26 -1.65
C PRO A 147 -4.85 -4.07 -1.72
N SER A 148 -5.61 -5.10 -2.11
CA SER A 148 -7.07 -5.01 -2.21
C SER A 148 -7.75 -5.35 -0.89
N LYS A 149 -7.11 -6.03 0.06
CA LYS A 149 -7.74 -6.47 1.31
C LYS A 149 -7.18 -5.78 2.56
N ASP A 150 -5.91 -5.40 2.52
CA ASP A 150 -5.20 -4.87 3.68
C ASP A 150 -5.24 -3.33 3.74
N VAL A 151 -6.08 -2.70 2.91
CA VAL A 151 -6.33 -1.26 2.91
C VAL A 151 -7.65 -0.96 3.63
N VAL A 152 -7.56 -0.18 4.70
CA VAL A 152 -8.70 0.25 5.50
C VAL A 152 -8.91 1.74 5.29
N LEU A 153 -10.11 2.11 4.84
CA LEU A 153 -10.47 3.52 4.73
C LEU A 153 -10.75 4.09 6.12
N GLY A 154 -9.95 5.09 6.51
CA GLY A 154 -10.23 5.86 7.70
C GLY A 154 -11.49 6.70 7.46
N MET A 155 -12.54 6.47 8.26
CA MET A 155 -13.68 7.39 8.32
C MET A 155 -13.24 8.66 9.06
N LYS A 156 -13.53 9.83 8.49
CA LYS A 156 -13.48 11.07 9.27
C LYS A 156 -14.64 11.02 10.26
N GLU A 157 -14.33 10.96 11.55
CA GLU A 157 -15.28 11.38 12.58
C GLU A 157 -15.46 12.90 12.39
N TYR A 158 -16.70 13.33 12.13
CA TYR A 158 -17.10 14.74 12.03
C TYR A 158 -17.43 15.28 13.42
#